data_AF-A0A803L8N3-F1
#
_entry.id   AF-A0A803L8N3-F1
#
_cell.length_a   1.000
_cell.length_b   1.000
_cell.length_c   1.000
_cell.angle_alpha   90.00
_cell.angle_beta   90.00
_cell.angle_gamma   90.00
#
_symmetry.space_group_name_H-M   'P 1'
#
loop_
_entity.id
_entity.type
_entity.pdbx_description
1 polymer ?
#
loop_
_entity_poly.entity_id
_entity_poly.type
_entity_poly.pdbx_seq_one_letter_code
_entity_poly.pdbx_strand_id
1 'polypeptide(L)'
;MEHPGANIMFVTVTDDESKRIEAQPDEKTKAEAMKVLRKIFGDDIPDATDIMIPRWYSDRLYRGTFTNWPVGYSIEKHNNLKAPVGNVFFTGEHTHAELFGYADGAYYAGASTANEVNKLLKKKMSPSLRSLYWWM
;
A
#
# COMPACT_ATOMS: atom_id res chain seq x y z
N MET A 1 3.64 8.85 -19.48
CA MET A 1 4.23 10.12 -19.96
C MET A 1 5.73 9.94 -19.84
N GLU A 2 6.46 9.97 -20.95
CA GLU A 2 7.92 10.00 -20.91
C GLU A 2 8.37 11.43 -20.60
N HIS A 3 9.49 11.57 -19.88
CA HIS A 3 10.12 12.86 -19.59
C HIS A 3 11.49 12.89 -20.27
N PRO A 4 11.56 13.23 -21.57
CA PRO A 4 12.82 13.26 -22.31
C PRO A 4 13.85 14.18 -21.65
N GLY A 5 15.05 13.68 -21.42
CA GLY A 5 16.14 14.41 -20.75
C GLY A 5 16.17 14.29 -19.22
N ALA A 6 15.20 13.60 -18.60
CA ALA A 6 15.26 13.28 -17.18
C ALA A 6 16.20 12.08 -16.94
N ASN A 7 17.30 12.31 -16.23
CA ASN A 7 18.25 11.27 -15.84
C ASN A 7 17.84 10.66 -14.49
N ILE A 8 16.75 9.87 -14.50
CA ILE A 8 16.18 9.25 -13.31
C ILE A 8 16.32 7.74 -13.41
N MET A 9 16.80 7.11 -12.34
CA MET A 9 16.80 5.66 -12.20
C MET A 9 15.86 5.27 -11.05
N PHE A 10 15.07 4.23 -11.28
CA PHE A 10 14.15 3.67 -10.30
C PHE A 10 14.64 2.28 -9.89
N VAL A 11 14.65 2.03 -8.57
CA VAL A 11 15.07 0.75 -8.00
C VAL A 11 14.01 0.29 -7.01
N THR A 12 13.62 -0.97 -7.09
CA THR A 12 12.73 -1.61 -6.13
C THR A 12 13.55 -2.38 -5.11
N VAL A 13 13.28 -2.14 -3.82
CA VAL A 13 13.73 -2.99 -2.72
C VAL A 13 12.50 -3.55 -1.99
N THR A 14 12.59 -4.76 -1.48
CA THR A 14 11.49 -5.43 -0.78
C THR A 14 11.96 -6.04 0.53
N ASP A 15 10.99 -6.34 1.40
CA ASP A 15 11.18 -7.05 2.67
C ASP A 15 12.29 -6.48 3.57
N ASP A 16 13.23 -7.30 4.05
CA ASP A 16 14.25 -6.86 5.01
C ASP A 16 15.15 -5.76 4.45
N GLU A 17 15.38 -5.75 3.14
CA GLU A 17 16.19 -4.73 2.51
C GLU A 17 15.49 -3.37 2.51
N SER A 18 14.16 -3.32 2.33
CA SER A 18 13.42 -2.06 2.43
C SER A 18 13.49 -1.50 3.86
N LYS A 19 13.31 -2.36 4.88
CA LYS A 19 13.44 -1.97 6.30
C LYS A 19 14.86 -1.47 6.62
N ARG A 20 15.89 -2.13 6.09
CA ARG A 20 17.29 -1.78 6.30
C ARG A 20 17.61 -0.38 5.74
N ILE A 21 17.17 -0.08 4.52
CA ILE A 21 17.48 1.22 3.91
C ILE A 21 16.68 2.37 4.53
N GLU A 22 15.45 2.12 5.01
CA GLU A 22 14.67 3.13 5.74
C GLU A 22 15.34 3.51 7.07
N ALA A 23 16.07 2.57 7.69
CA ALA A 23 16.75 2.74 8.97
C ALA A 23 18.15 3.37 8.88
N GLN A 24 18.59 3.81 7.70
CA GLN A 24 19.89 4.47 7.51
C GLN A 24 19.76 5.84 6.83
N PRO A 25 20.80 6.70 6.92
CA PRO A 25 20.83 7.96 6.18
C PRO A 25 20.82 7.74 4.66
N ASP A 26 20.12 8.61 3.93
CA ASP A 26 19.96 8.51 2.48
C ASP A 26 21.30 8.48 1.73
N GLU A 27 22.28 9.28 2.17
CA GLU A 27 23.63 9.31 1.59
C GLU A 27 24.36 7.96 1.64
N LYS A 28 24.09 7.15 2.68
CA LYS A 28 24.68 5.81 2.78
C LYS A 28 24.09 4.89 1.71
N THR A 29 22.77 4.92 1.52
CA THR A 29 22.09 4.15 0.47
C THR A 29 22.51 4.63 -0.92
N LYS A 30 22.65 5.94 -1.13
CA LYS A 30 23.16 6.52 -2.39
C LYS A 30 24.56 6.04 -2.72
N ALA A 31 25.47 6.03 -1.75
CA ALA A 31 26.82 5.51 -1.93
C ALA A 31 26.85 4.00 -2.21
N GLU A 32 26.00 3.21 -1.53
CA GLU A 32 25.82 1.78 -1.80
C GLU A 32 25.32 1.54 -3.23
N ALA A 33 24.32 2.31 -3.68
CA ALA A 33 23.78 2.23 -5.03
C ALA A 33 24.82 2.61 -6.09
N MET A 34 25.56 3.71 -5.91
CA MET A 34 26.62 4.12 -6.83
C MET A 34 27.72 3.07 -6.98
N LYS A 35 28.10 2.37 -5.90
CA LYS A 35 29.04 1.25 -5.98
C LYS A 35 28.53 0.12 -6.87
N VAL A 36 27.24 -0.18 -6.83
CA VAL A 36 26.63 -1.20 -7.70
C VAL A 36 26.58 -0.70 -9.14
N LEU A 37 26.18 0.55 -9.38
CA LEU A 37 26.11 1.11 -10.73
C LEU A 37 27.47 1.18 -11.41
N ARG A 38 28.53 1.58 -10.69
CA ARG A 38 29.90 1.57 -11.23
C ARG A 38 30.38 0.16 -11.59
N LYS A 39 29.96 -0.87 -10.84
CA LYS A 39 30.23 -2.27 -11.22
C LYS A 39 29.52 -2.70 -12.51
N ILE A 40 28.34 -2.15 -12.80
CA ILE A 40 27.53 -2.51 -13.97
C ILE A 40 27.95 -1.72 -15.21
N PHE A 41 28.17 -0.42 -15.05
CA PHE A 41 28.36 0.53 -16.15
C PHE A 41 29.80 1.07 -16.28
N GLY A 42 30.69 0.71 -15.35
CA GLY A 42 32.07 1.21 -15.30
C GLY A 42 32.22 2.45 -14.41
N ASP A 43 33.46 2.81 -14.14
CA ASP A 43 33.81 3.90 -13.21
C ASP A 43 33.62 5.30 -13.81
N ASP A 44 33.38 5.44 -15.11
CA ASP A 44 33.26 6.73 -15.79
C ASP A 44 31.84 7.35 -15.71
N ILE A 45 30.90 6.71 -15.00
CA ILE A 45 29.55 7.28 -14.81
C ILE A 45 29.56 8.47 -13.84
N PRO A 46 28.70 9.48 -14.04
CA PRO A 46 28.56 10.58 -13.08
C PRO A 46 27.95 10.08 -11.76
N ASP A 47 28.26 10.78 -10.66
CA ASP A 47 27.57 10.57 -9.40
C ASP A 47 26.09 10.99 -9.49
N ALA A 48 25.21 10.26 -8.81
CA ALA A 48 23.83 10.68 -8.65
C ALA A 48 23.77 12.04 -7.93
N THR A 49 22.94 12.96 -8.42
CA THR A 49 22.76 14.27 -7.81
C THR A 49 21.94 14.16 -6.53
N ASP A 50 20.92 13.30 -6.51
CA ASP A 50 19.99 13.14 -5.39
C ASP A 50 19.48 11.69 -5.27
N ILE A 51 18.88 11.35 -4.14
CA ILE A 51 18.18 10.10 -3.89
C ILE A 51 16.88 10.38 -3.12
N MET A 52 15.79 9.72 -3.52
CA MET A 52 14.53 9.74 -2.79
C MET A 52 14.19 8.34 -2.31
N ILE A 53 14.09 8.16 -0.99
CA ILE A 53 13.70 6.89 -0.37
C ILE A 53 12.37 7.10 0.36
N PRO A 54 11.25 6.61 -0.19
CA PRO A 54 9.99 6.58 0.52
C PRO A 54 10.09 5.68 1.75
N ARG A 55 9.72 6.21 2.92
CA ARG A 55 9.82 5.53 4.21
C ARG A 55 8.48 4.98 4.69
N TRP A 56 7.87 4.14 3.85
CA TRP A 56 6.49 3.66 4.07
C TRP A 56 6.34 2.81 5.32
N TYR A 57 7.35 1.98 5.64
CA TYR A 57 7.30 1.09 6.80
C TYR A 57 7.37 1.86 8.12
N SER A 58 8.27 2.84 8.20
CA SER A 58 8.49 3.64 9.40
C SER A 58 7.50 4.80 9.57
N ASP A 59 6.82 5.24 8.52
CA ASP A 59 5.79 6.28 8.60
C ASP A 59 4.59 5.80 9.46
N ARG A 60 4.26 6.61 10.48
CA ARG A 60 3.18 6.31 11.43
C ARG A 60 1.78 6.23 10.82
N LEU A 61 1.56 6.82 9.65
CA LEU A 61 0.27 6.85 8.96
C LEU A 61 0.09 5.70 7.96
N TYR A 62 1.17 5.04 7.55
CA TYR A 62 1.12 3.96 6.55
C TYR A 62 1.51 2.60 7.12
N ARG A 63 2.65 2.52 7.84
CA ARG A 63 3.17 1.28 8.43
C ARG A 63 3.40 0.14 7.41
N GLY A 64 3.64 0.49 6.16
CA GLY A 64 3.73 -0.44 5.03
C GLY A 64 3.33 0.22 3.72
N THR A 65 3.47 -0.50 2.62
CA THR A 65 3.16 0.02 1.27
C THR A 65 1.71 -0.24 0.89
N PHE A 66 1.33 -1.51 0.86
CA PHE A 66 0.03 -1.98 0.43
C PHE A 66 -0.24 -3.39 0.97
N THR A 67 -1.51 -3.77 1.02
CA THR A 67 -1.93 -5.09 1.52
C THR A 67 -1.43 -6.21 0.62
N ASN A 68 -0.95 -7.27 1.24
CA ASN A 68 -0.79 -8.57 0.63
C ASN A 68 -1.43 -9.60 1.56
N TRP A 69 -2.10 -10.61 1.01
CA TRP A 69 -2.72 -11.67 1.83
C TRP A 69 -1.66 -12.72 2.17
N PRO A 70 -1.24 -12.84 3.44
CA PRO A 70 -0.27 -13.85 3.83
C PRO A 70 -0.85 -15.25 3.72
N VAL A 71 0.02 -16.26 3.79
CA VAL A 71 -0.40 -17.67 3.87
C VAL A 71 -1.39 -17.85 5.02
N GLY A 72 -2.54 -18.46 4.73
CA GLY A 72 -3.60 -18.68 5.73
C GLY A 72 -4.52 -17.47 5.98
N TYR A 73 -4.45 -16.43 5.16
CA TYR A 73 -5.47 -15.39 5.13
C TYR A 73 -6.70 -15.87 4.35
N SER A 74 -7.88 -15.81 4.97
CA SER A 74 -9.12 -16.35 4.40
C SER A 74 -10.07 -15.23 3.95
N ILE A 75 -10.98 -15.57 3.04
CA ILE A 75 -12.05 -14.66 2.63
C ILE A 75 -12.94 -14.24 3.81
N GLU A 76 -13.08 -15.10 4.81
CA GLU A 76 -13.78 -14.80 6.07
C GLU A 76 -13.06 -13.70 6.85
N LYS A 77 -11.73 -13.80 7.03
CA LYS A 77 -10.93 -12.75 7.67
C LYS A 77 -11.05 -11.42 6.92
N HIS A 78 -11.04 -11.46 5.58
CA HIS A 78 -11.27 -10.28 4.76
C HIS A 78 -12.66 -9.66 4.97
N ASN A 79 -13.72 -10.49 5.02
CA ASN A 79 -15.07 -10.01 5.26
C ASN A 79 -15.22 -9.40 6.66
N ASN A 80 -14.57 -10.01 7.67
CA ASN A 80 -14.54 -9.47 9.02
C ASN A 80 -13.79 -8.13 9.09
N LEU A 81 -12.67 -7.97 8.37
CA LEU A 81 -11.89 -6.74 8.31
C LEU A 81 -12.71 -5.53 7.83
N LYS A 82 -13.59 -5.73 6.84
CA LYS A 82 -14.40 -4.65 6.26
C LYS A 82 -15.79 -4.50 6.89
N ALA A 83 -16.16 -5.37 7.83
CA ALA A 83 -17.48 -5.35 8.44
C ALA A 83 -17.68 -4.07 9.27
N PRO A 84 -18.82 -3.36 9.12
CA PRO A 84 -19.08 -2.15 9.89
C PRO A 84 -19.30 -2.45 11.38
N VAL A 85 -18.91 -1.50 12.23
CA VAL A 85 -19.13 -1.55 13.70
C VAL A 85 -19.98 -0.35 14.10
N GLY A 86 -21.27 -0.59 14.36
CA GLY A 86 -22.22 0.50 14.56
C GLY A 86 -22.22 1.45 13.37
N ASN A 87 -22.03 2.75 13.60
CA ASN A 87 -21.98 3.77 12.54
C ASN A 87 -20.60 3.94 11.88
N VAL A 88 -19.64 3.06 12.18
CA VAL A 88 -18.28 3.10 11.64
C VAL A 88 -18.16 2.08 10.51
N PHE A 89 -17.71 2.55 9.33
CA PHE A 89 -17.52 1.74 8.14
C PHE A 89 -16.04 1.74 7.76
N PHE A 90 -15.55 0.61 7.27
CA PHE A 90 -14.16 0.42 6.86
C PHE A 90 -14.09 0.31 5.35
N THR A 91 -13.12 1.01 4.76
CA THR A 91 -12.91 1.04 3.31
C THR A 91 -11.46 1.39 2.99
N GLY A 92 -11.07 1.19 1.73
CA GLY A 92 -9.70 1.35 1.26
C GLY A 92 -9.23 0.11 0.50
N GLU A 93 -8.00 0.15 -0.02
CA GLU A 93 -7.46 -0.93 -0.88
C GLU A 93 -7.59 -2.32 -0.21
N HIS A 94 -7.35 -2.39 1.10
CA HIS A 94 -7.36 -3.61 1.90
C HIS A 94 -8.74 -4.28 2.05
N THR A 95 -9.80 -3.64 1.55
CA THR A 95 -11.19 -4.12 1.64
C THR A 95 -11.77 -4.63 0.31
N HIS A 96 -10.99 -4.59 -0.78
CA HIS A 96 -11.36 -5.14 -2.07
C HIS A 96 -10.71 -6.52 -2.29
N ALA A 97 -11.51 -7.59 -2.33
CA ALA A 97 -10.98 -8.97 -2.32
C ALA A 97 -10.14 -9.32 -3.56
N GLU A 98 -10.41 -8.68 -4.71
CA GLU A 98 -9.75 -9.01 -5.98
C GLU A 98 -8.68 -8.00 -6.40
N LEU A 99 -8.74 -6.77 -5.87
CA LEU A 99 -7.91 -5.63 -6.30
C LEU A 99 -7.20 -4.99 -5.10
N PHE A 100 -7.03 -5.73 -4.01
CA PHE A 100 -6.22 -5.28 -2.88
C PHE A 100 -4.79 -4.98 -3.37
N GLY A 101 -4.20 -3.96 -2.79
CA GLY A 101 -2.92 -3.39 -3.17
C GLY A 101 -2.94 -2.45 -4.37
N TYR A 102 -4.09 -2.22 -5.00
CA TYR A 102 -4.23 -1.31 -6.13
C TYR A 102 -5.11 -0.09 -5.80
N ALA A 103 -4.83 1.03 -6.49
CA ALA A 103 -5.61 2.25 -6.37
C ALA A 103 -7.08 2.06 -6.81
N ASP A 104 -7.30 1.27 -7.86
CA ASP A 104 -8.67 0.95 -8.32
C ASP A 104 -9.46 0.19 -7.26
N GLY A 105 -8.80 -0.74 -6.54
CA GLY A 105 -9.41 -1.44 -5.41
C GLY A 105 -9.85 -0.49 -4.30
N ALA A 106 -9.03 0.50 -3.95
CA ALA A 106 -9.40 1.54 -2.99
C ALA A 106 -10.60 2.37 -3.48
N TYR A 107 -10.61 2.75 -4.75
CA TYR A 107 -11.69 3.53 -5.35
C TYR A 107 -13.03 2.76 -5.32
N TYR A 108 -13.05 1.51 -5.81
CA TYR A 108 -14.26 0.72 -5.86
C TYR A 108 -14.76 0.34 -4.47
N ALA A 109 -13.85 0.02 -3.53
CA ALA A 109 -14.22 -0.20 -2.14
C ALA A 109 -14.90 1.05 -1.55
N GLY A 110 -14.31 2.23 -1.74
CA GLY A 110 -14.86 3.50 -1.25
C GLY A 110 -16.25 3.78 -1.81
N ALA A 111 -16.43 3.63 -3.12
CA ALA A 111 -17.71 3.80 -3.79
C ALA A 111 -18.77 2.80 -3.28
N SER A 112 -18.39 1.54 -3.05
CA SER A 112 -19.28 0.51 -2.51
C SER A 112 -19.75 0.88 -1.08
N THR A 113 -18.81 1.21 -0.20
CA THR A 113 -19.10 1.60 1.19
C THR A 113 -19.99 2.85 1.24
N ALA A 114 -19.72 3.86 0.40
CA ALA A 114 -20.55 5.06 0.33
C ALA A 114 -22.00 4.75 -0.10
N ASN A 115 -22.18 3.84 -1.06
CA ASN A 115 -23.50 3.38 -1.49
C ASN A 115 -24.26 2.64 -0.37
N GLU A 116 -23.57 1.84 0.45
CA GLU A 116 -24.15 1.18 1.63
C GLU A 116 -24.62 2.19 2.67
N VAL A 117 -23.76 3.16 3.02
CA VAL A 117 -24.11 4.24 3.95
C VAL A 117 -25.33 5.02 3.45
N ASN A 118 -25.34 5.40 2.17
CA ASN A 118 -26.46 6.13 1.57
C ASN A 118 -27.79 5.36 1.65
N LYS A 119 -27.76 4.04 1.44
CA LYS A 119 -28.95 3.17 1.58
C LYS A 119 -29.47 3.15 3.03
N LEU A 120 -28.58 3.11 4.02
CA LEU A 120 -28.95 3.08 5.43
C LEU A 120 -29.56 4.42 5.88
N LEU A 121 -28.93 5.53 5.48
CA LEU A 121 -29.44 6.88 5.75
C LEU A 121 -30.82 7.11 5.14
N LYS A 122 -31.04 6.72 3.88
CA LYS A 122 -32.35 6.85 3.21
C LYS A 122 -33.44 6.02 3.87
N LYS A 123 -33.10 4.85 4.42
CA LYS A 123 -34.05 3.95 5.08
C LYS A 123 -34.25 4.26 6.57
N LYS A 124 -33.58 5.27 7.13
CA LYS A 124 -33.47 5.51 8.59
C LYS A 124 -33.10 4.23 9.36
N MET A 125 -32.29 3.37 8.75
CA MET A 125 -31.84 2.12 9.37
C MET A 125 -30.53 2.37 10.09
N SER A 126 -30.42 1.89 11.34
CA SER A 126 -29.11 1.72 11.97
C SER A 126 -28.33 0.64 11.20
N PRO A 127 -27.00 0.76 11.06
CA PRO A 127 -26.19 -0.35 10.58
C PRO A 127 -26.32 -1.48 11.60
N SER A 128 -27.14 -2.48 11.29
CA SER A 128 -27.09 -3.71 12.06
C SER A 128 -25.79 -4.42 11.69
N LEU A 129 -25.17 -5.06 12.67
CA LEU A 129 -24.26 -6.18 12.44
C LEU A 129 -25.03 -7.20 11.59
N ARG A 130 -25.05 -7.02 10.26
CA ARG A 130 -25.56 -8.05 9.37
C ARG A 130 -24.70 -9.27 9.64
N SER A 131 -25.40 -10.33 9.99
CA SER A 131 -24.93 -11.41 10.83
C SER A 131 -23.54 -11.92 10.47
N LEU A 132 -22.74 -12.13 11.52
CA LEU A 132 -21.62 -13.06 11.59
C LEU A 132 -22.02 -14.53 11.26
N TYR A 133 -23.19 -14.78 10.67
CA TYR A 133 -23.77 -16.09 10.47
C TYR A 133 -24.49 -16.13 9.12
N TRP A 134 -23.75 -16.41 8.05
CA TRP A 134 -24.30 -16.90 6.78
C TRP A 134 -23.51 -18.06 6.17
N TRP A 135 -22.82 -18.85 7.01
CA TRP A 135 -22.36 -20.21 6.69
C TRP A 135 -22.28 -21.05 7.99
N MET A 136 -23.43 -21.46 8.49
CA MET A 136 -23.66 -22.86 8.89
C MET A 136 -24.50 -23.49 7.78
#